data_AF-A0A923ED57-F1
#
_entry.id   AF-A0A923ED57-F1
#
_cell.length_a   1.000
_cell.length_b   1.000
_cell.length_c   1.000
_cell.angle_alpha   90.00
_cell.angle_beta   90.00
_cell.angle_gamma   90.00
#
_symmetry.space_group_name_H-M   'P 1'
#
loop_
_entity.id
_entity.type
_entity.pdbx_description
1 polymer ?
#
loop_
_entity_poly.entity_id
_entity_poly.type
_entity_poly.pdbx_seq_one_letter_code
_entity_poly.pdbx_strand_id
1 'polypeptide(L)' 'MLMINVVDEKFEKKDLKKDLPDKLENIIKCKNPRCITSVETYVSHIFYAIDKEKGEYKCRYCDEIYRVMEE' A
#
# COMPACT_ATOMS: atom_id res chain seq x y z
N MET A 1 -14.72 5.62 -16.08
CA MET A 1 -13.81 6.76 -15.88
C MET A 1 -12.85 6.37 -14.76
N LEU A 2 -11.69 5.81 -15.10
CA LEU A 2 -10.68 5.38 -14.13
C LEU A 2 -9.45 6.28 -14.33
N MET A 3 -9.21 7.21 -13.41
CA MET A 3 -7.91 7.87 -13.36
C MET A 3 -6.96 6.96 -12.59
N ILE A 4 -6.13 6.26 -13.35
CA ILE A 4 -4.95 5.57 -12.85
C ILE A 4 -3.81 6.59 -12.97
N ASN A 5 -3.48 7.29 -11.89
CA ASN A 5 -2.23 8.05 -11.82
C ASN A 5 -1.18 7.18 -11.14
N VAL A 6 -0.51 6.35 -11.94
CA VAL A 6 0.72 5.65 -11.57
C VAL A 6 1.87 6.51 -12.08
N VAL A 7 2.52 7.22 -11.16
CA VAL A 7 3.88 7.72 -11.41
C VAL A 7 4.82 6.54 -11.22
N ASP A 8 5.52 6.25 -12.31
CA ASP A 8 6.65 5.35 -12.50
C ASP A 8 6.41 3.83 -12.57
N GLU A 9 6.64 3.35 -13.80
CA GLU A 9 7.06 2.01 -14.23
C GLU A 9 6.10 0.81 -14.07
N LYS A 10 5.37 0.57 -15.17
CA LYS A 10 4.95 -0.73 -15.74
C LYS A 10 4.75 -1.90 -14.76
N PHE A 11 3.51 -2.07 -14.31
CA PHE A 11 3.00 -3.41 -13.95
C PHE A 11 2.23 -3.99 -15.14
N GLU A 12 2.95 -4.67 -16.04
CA GLU A 12 2.31 -5.60 -16.97
C GLU A 12 1.86 -6.83 -16.18
N LYS A 13 0.61 -7.25 -16.41
CA LYS A 13 -0.04 -8.40 -15.77
C LYS A 13 0.69 -9.71 -16.11
N LYS A 14 1.80 -10.00 -15.44
CA LYS A 14 2.50 -11.28 -15.46
C LYS A 14 2.87 -11.58 -14.02
N ASP A 15 2.29 -12.65 -13.46
CA ASP A 15 2.54 -13.11 -12.10
C ASP A 15 2.36 -12.06 -10.99
N LEU A 16 1.11 -11.62 -10.76
CA LEU A 16 0.75 -10.60 -9.75
C LEU A 16 1.30 -10.86 -8.33
N LYS A 17 1.61 -12.12 -7.97
CA LYS A 17 2.21 -12.44 -6.66
C LYS A 17 3.70 -12.08 -6.55
N LYS A 18 4.45 -12.19 -7.65
CA LYS A 18 5.89 -11.89 -7.66
C LYS A 18 6.19 -10.42 -7.90
N ASP A 19 5.30 -9.73 -8.60
CA ASP A 19 5.55 -8.36 -8.98
C ASP A 19 5.22 -7.36 -7.85
N LEU A 20 4.47 -7.75 -6.79
CA LEU A 20 4.05 -6.82 -5.72
C LEU A 20 5.18 -5.87 -5.24
N PRO A 21 4.94 -4.54 -5.24
CA PRO A 21 5.95 -3.58 -4.89
C PRO A 21 6.27 -3.65 -3.40
N ASP A 22 7.55 -3.49 -3.03
CA ASP A 22 7.99 -3.45 -1.62
C ASP A 22 7.42 -2.26 -0.85
N LYS A 23 7.06 -1.19 -1.56
CA LYS A 23 6.52 0.04 -0.99
C LYS A 23 5.24 0.43 -1.73
N LEU A 24 4.19 0.70 -0.98
CA LEU A 24 2.96 1.31 -1.47
C LEU A 24 2.87 2.73 -0.91
N GLU A 25 2.67 3.71 -1.79
CA GLU A 25 2.50 5.11 -1.39
C GLU A 25 1.17 5.64 -1.92
N ASN A 26 0.30 6.09 -1.02
CA ASN A 26 -1.05 6.58 -1.30
C ASN A 26 -1.99 5.60 -2.02
N ILE A 27 -1.61 4.32 -2.14
CA ILE A 27 -2.46 3.26 -2.72
C ILE A 27 -3.50 2.76 -1.70
N ILE A 28 -3.06 2.55 -0.45
CA ILE A 28 -3.90 2.12 0.66
C ILE A 28 -3.93 3.20 1.74
N LYS A 29 -5.07 3.32 2.43
CA LYS A 29 -5.25 4.29 3.52
C LYS A 29 -5.24 3.57 4.85
N CYS A 30 -4.46 4.11 5.79
CA CYS A 30 -4.47 3.63 7.16
C CYS A 30 -5.79 4.04 7.84
N LYS A 31 -6.49 3.05 8.39
CA LYS A 31 -7.74 3.20 9.15
C LYS A 31 -7.49 3.31 10.65
N ASN A 32 -6.25 3.17 11.12
CA ASN A 32 -5.92 3.34 12.53
C ASN A 32 -6.19 4.80 12.94
N PRO A 33 -7.16 5.07 13.84
CA PRO A 33 -7.49 6.43 14.25
C PRO A 33 -6.34 7.15 14.99
N ARG A 34 -5.33 6.40 15.45
CA ARG A 34 -4.13 6.95 16.10
C ARG A 34 -2.97 7.19 15.15
N CYS A 35 -3.11 6.87 13.86
CA CYS A 35 -2.05 7.08 12.89
C CYS A 35 -1.97 8.55 12.48
N ILE A 36 -0.75 9.08 12.32
CA ILE A 36 -0.54 10.46 11.87
C ILE A 36 -1.16 10.74 10.50
N THR A 37 -1.21 9.74 9.61
CA THR A 37 -1.85 9.87 8.29
C THR A 37 -3.37 10.02 8.36
N SER A 38 -3.98 9.71 9.50
CA SER A 38 -5.42 9.89 9.74
C SER A 38 -5.75 11.25 10.34
N VAL A 39 -4.76 11.91 10.94
CA VAL A 39 -4.87 13.27 11.51
C VAL A 39 -4.50 14.31 10.47
N GLU A 40 -3.39 14.11 9.76
CA GLU A 40 -2.79 15.09 8.86
C GLU A 40 -2.98 14.69 7.40
N THR A 41 -3.80 15.43 6.65
CA THR A 41 -4.16 15.13 5.25
C THR A 41 -3.03 15.32 4.25
N TYR A 42 -1.96 16.03 4.61
CA TYR A 42 -0.79 16.24 3.76
C TYR A 42 0.24 15.11 3.88
N VAL A 43 0.10 14.23 4.87
CA VAL A 43 1.03 13.11 5.07
C VAL A 43 0.64 11.97 4.16
N SER A 44 1.55 11.60 3.26
CA SER A 44 1.35 10.47 2.36
C SER A 44 1.25 9.16 3.13
N HIS A 45 0.27 8.34 2.75
CA HIS A 45 0.08 7.01 3.30
C HIS A 45 1.15 6.06 2.76
N ILE A 46 2.17 5.76 3.55
CA ILE A 46 3.29 4.90 3.13
C ILE A 46 3.18 3.55 3.84
N PHE A 47 3.29 2.48 3.05
CA PHE A 47 3.25 1.11 3.51
C PHE A 47 4.40 0.29 2.93
N TYR A 48 4.88 -0.68 3.70
CA TYR A 48 5.96 -1.57 3.32
C TYR A 48 5.50 -3.02 3.33
N ALA A 49 5.90 -3.79 2.31
CA ALA A 49 5.63 -5.21 2.25
C ALA A 49 6.33 -5.93 3.41
N ILE A 50 5.57 -6.72 4.15
CA ILE A 50 6.09 -7.65 5.16
C ILE A 50 6.19 -9.03 4.52
N ASP A 51 5.11 -9.46 3.87
CA ASP A 51 4.99 -10.76 3.24
C ASP A 51 4.27 -10.56 1.90
N LYS A 52 5.03 -10.55 0.82
CA LYS A 52 4.49 -10.36 -0.54
C LYS A 52 3.65 -11.55 -0.99
N GLU A 53 3.94 -12.75 -0.50
CA GLU A 53 3.22 -13.97 -0.90
C GLU A 53 1.79 -13.98 -0.36
N LYS A 54 1.59 -13.40 0.84
CA LYS A 54 0.29 -13.19 1.49
C LYS A 54 -0.34 -11.84 1.21
N GLY A 55 0.41 -10.91 0.60
CA GLY A 55 -0.01 -9.54 0.36
C GLY A 55 -0.14 -8.73 1.67
N GLU A 56 0.74 -8.95 2.64
CA GLU A 56 0.75 -8.23 3.92
C GLU A 56 1.66 -7.01 3.85
N TYR A 57 1.12 -5.86 4.24
CA TYR A 57 1.79 -4.56 4.23
C TYR A 57 1.65 -3.87 5.59
N LYS A 58 2.74 -3.35 6.14
CA LYS A 58 2.72 -2.54 7.35
C LYS A 58 2.72 -1.05 7.06
N CYS A 59 1.96 -0.29 7.83
CA CYS A 59 2.02 1.16 7.82
C CYS A 59 3.37 1.65 8.36
N ARG A 60 4.02 2.58 7.66
CA ARG A 60 5.29 3.19 8.11
C ARG A 60 5.17 3.92 9.47
N TYR A 61 3.98 4.42 9.80
CA TYR A 61 3.81 5.35 10.92
C TYR A 61 3.26 4.70 12.19
N CYS A 62 2.36 3.71 12.06
CA CYS A 62 1.74 3.04 13.20
C CYS A 62 2.01 1.54 13.25
N ASP A 63 2.82 1.02 12.32
CA ASP A 63 3.16 -0.41 12.15
C ASP A 63 1.97 -1.36 12.03
N GLU A 64 0.76 -0.83 11.81
CA GLU A 64 -0.43 -1.65 11.61
C GLU A 64 -0.36 -2.40 10.27
N ILE A 65 -0.70 -3.68 10.31
CA ILE A 65 -0.59 -4.62 9.20
C ILE A 65 -1.92 -4.70 8.45
N TYR A 66 -1.85 -4.60 7.14
CA TYR A 66 -2.98 -4.64 6.21
C TYR A 66 -2.73 -5.72 5.18
N ARG A 67 -3.76 -6.50 4.87
CA ARG A 67 -3.72 -7.50 3.79
C ARG A 67 -4.38 -6.92 2.54
N VAL A 68 -3.65 -6.84 1.43
CA VAL A 68 -4.14 -6.25 0.16
C VAL A 68 -4.63 -7.30 -0.85
N MET A 69 -4.40 -8.57 -0.57
CA MET A 69 -4.93 -9.69 -1.37
C MET A 69 -6.08 -10.36 -0.60
N GLU A 70 -7.32 -10.06 -1.00
CA GLU A 70 -8.46 -10.94 -0.78
C GLU A 70 -8.64 -11.80 -2.04
N GLU A 71 -8.86 -13.11 -1.85
CA GLU A 71 -9.19 -14.07 -2.91
C GLU A 71 -10.63 -13.86 -3.43
#